data_AF-A0A800A3S8-F1
#
_entry.id   AF-A0A800A3S8-F1
#
_cell.length_a   1.000
_cell.length_b   1.000
_cell.length_c   1.000
_cell.angle_alpha   90.00
_cell.angle_beta   90.00
_cell.angle_gamma   90.00
#
_symmetry.space_group_name_H-M   'P 1'
#
loop_
_entity.id
_entity.type
_entity.pdbx_description
1 polymer ?
#
loop_
_entity_poly.entity_id
_entity_poly.type
_entity_poly.pdbx_seq_one_letter_code
_entity_poly.pdbx_strand_id
1 'polypeptide(L)' 'FKDRAFETWDSGCPILHGCLTNLECTRLNAFEGGDHLIVLGRVDRIEHADGRRPLLFYQSAYGRIGDA' A
#
# COMPACT_ATOMS: atom_id res chain seq x y z
N PHE A 1 9.20 -5.95 10.63
CA PHE A 1 9.49 -4.51 10.40
C PHE A 1 10.38 -4.02 11.53
N LYS A 2 11.50 -3.38 11.23
CA LYS A 2 12.40 -2.87 12.29
C LYS A 2 11.65 -1.81 13.11
N ASP A 3 11.38 -2.10 14.37
CA ASP A 3 10.80 -1.19 15.37
C ASP A 3 9.45 -0.56 14.96
N ARG A 4 8.63 -1.25 14.14
CA ARG A 4 7.27 -0.80 13.76
C ARG A 4 6.23 -1.83 14.16
N ALA A 5 5.22 -1.37 14.89
CA ALA A 5 4.04 -2.16 15.20
C ALA A 5 3.21 -2.42 13.94
N PHE A 6 2.63 -3.60 13.85
CA PHE A 6 1.71 -4.04 12.83
C PHE A 6 0.74 -5.05 13.45
N GLU A 7 -0.42 -5.21 12.83
CA GLU A 7 -1.35 -6.30 13.11
C GLU A 7 -1.40 -7.27 11.93
N THR A 8 -2.07 -8.40 12.08
CA THR A 8 -2.32 -9.34 10.98
C THR A 8 -3.82 -9.44 10.72
N TRP A 9 -4.22 -9.42 9.46
CA TRP A 9 -5.60 -9.72 9.04
C TRP A 9 -5.75 -11.19 8.62
N ASP A 10 -6.80 -11.51 7.86
CA ASP A 10 -7.31 -12.86 7.64
C ASP A 10 -6.35 -13.76 6.87
N SER A 11 -5.50 -13.19 6.00
CA SER A 11 -4.47 -13.93 5.26
C SER A 11 -3.17 -14.13 6.05
N GLY A 12 -3.06 -13.54 7.23
CA GLY A 12 -1.81 -13.47 8.00
C GLY A 12 -0.82 -12.40 7.48
N CYS A 13 -1.19 -11.62 6.45
CA CYS A 13 -0.38 -10.50 5.99
C CYS A 13 -0.23 -9.44 7.09
N PRO A 14 0.98 -8.86 7.27
CA PRO A 14 1.17 -7.78 8.20
C PRO A 14 0.59 -6.45 7.68
N ILE A 15 -0.17 -5.77 8.52
CA ILE A 15 -0.87 -4.54 8.22
C ILE A 15 -0.28 -3.40 9.05
N LEU A 16 0.27 -2.41 8.35
CA LEU A 16 0.85 -1.24 8.99
C LEU A 16 -0.24 -0.25 9.40
N HIS A 17 -0.17 0.22 10.64
CA HIS A 17 -1.07 1.25 11.15
C HIS A 17 -0.72 2.64 10.57
N GLY A 18 -1.74 3.50 10.48
CA GLY A 18 -1.54 4.91 10.14
C GLY A 18 -1.46 5.20 8.63
N CYS A 19 -1.53 4.18 7.77
CA CYS A 19 -1.66 4.35 6.33
C CYS A 19 -2.98 5.04 5.95
N LEU A 20 -3.02 5.65 4.75
CA LEU A 20 -4.27 6.21 4.20
C LEU A 20 -5.26 5.09 3.87
N THR A 21 -4.75 3.99 3.32
CA THR A 21 -5.51 2.80 2.94
C THR A 21 -4.63 1.57 3.10
N ASN A 22 -5.22 0.48 3.56
CA ASN A 22 -4.64 -0.85 3.58
C ASN A 22 -5.51 -1.77 2.71
N LEU A 23 -4.87 -2.53 1.83
CA LEU A 23 -5.52 -3.47 0.92
C LEU A 23 -4.93 -4.86 1.19
N GLU A 24 -5.77 -5.79 1.62
CA GLU A 24 -5.41 -7.20 1.71
C GLU A 24 -5.92 -7.92 0.48
N CYS A 25 -5.00 -8.62 -0.20
CA CYS A 25 -5.23 -9.12 -1.54
C CYS A 25 -4.70 -10.53 -1.74
N THR A 26 -5.47 -11.35 -2.46
CA THR A 26 -5.00 -12.62 -3.03
C THR A 26 -4.34 -12.36 -4.38
N ARG A 27 -3.09 -12.81 -4.55
CA ARG A 27 -2.39 -12.76 -5.84
C ARG A 27 -3.08 -13.65 -6.87
N LEU A 28 -3.49 -13.08 -7.99
CA LEU A 28 -4.09 -13.80 -9.11
C LEU A 28 -3.06 -14.14 -10.19
N ASN A 29 -2.20 -13.19 -10.56
CA ASN A 29 -1.20 -13.41 -11.59
C ASN A 29 0.03 -12.49 -11.43
N ALA A 30 1.09 -12.78 -12.17
CA ALA A 30 2.21 -11.87 -12.39
C ALA A 30 2.58 -11.89 -13.88
N PHE A 31 2.86 -10.71 -14.45
CA PHE A 31 3.25 -10.55 -15.85
C PHE A 31 4.65 -9.94 -15.93
N GLU A 32 5.44 -10.38 -16.91
CA GLU A 32 6.76 -9.81 -17.20
C GLU A 32 6.64 -8.35 -17.63
N GLY A 33 7.47 -7.48 -17.05
CA GLY A 33 7.56 -6.05 -17.33
C GLY A 33 9.00 -5.59 -17.60
N GLY A 34 9.83 -6.47 -18.16
CA GLY A 34 11.27 -6.23 -18.34
C GLY A 34 12.05 -6.65 -17.10
N ASP A 35 12.62 -5.68 -16.38
CA ASP A 35 13.32 -5.90 -15.10
C ASP A 35 12.39 -5.88 -13.88
N HIS A 36 11.08 -5.71 -14.09
CA HIS A 36 10.04 -5.71 -13.06
C HIS A 36 8.91 -6.70 -13.39
N LEU A 37 8.07 -7.00 -12.39
CA LEU A 37 6.83 -7.75 -12.55
C LEU A 37 5.62 -6.85 -12.33
N ILE A 38 4.60 -7.00 -13.18
CA ILE A 38 3.26 -6.46 -12.92
C ILE A 38 2.48 -7.52 -12.15
N VAL A 39 2.21 -7.28 -10.88
CA VAL A 39 1.47 -8.22 -10.01
C VAL A 39 -0.02 -7.85 -10.01
N LEU A 40 -0.88 -8.79 -10.39
CA LEU A 40 -2.33 -8.65 -10.33
C LEU A 40 -2.86 -9.34 -9.07
N GLY A 41 -3.58 -8.59 -8.23
CA GLY A 41 -4.24 -9.11 -7.02
C GLY A 41 -5.72 -8.77 -6.99
N ARG A 42 -6.54 -9.67 -6.43
CA ARG A 42 -7.93 -9.40 -6.06
C ARG A 42 -7.95 -8.84 -4.64
N VAL A 43 -8.62 -7.72 -4.43
CA VAL A 43 -8.84 -7.15 -3.10
C VAL A 43 -9.86 -8.01 -2.36
N ASP A 44 -9.46 -8.59 -1.23
CA ASP A 44 -10.33 -9.40 -0.37
C ASP A 44 -10.83 -8.56 0.83
N ARG A 45 -10.02 -7.60 1.29
CA ARG A 45 -10.40 -6.63 2.34
C ARG A 45 -9.76 -5.26 2.11
N ILE A 46 -10.49 -4.21 2.49
CA ILE A 46 -10.03 -2.82 2.45
C ILE A 46 -10.37 -2.12 3.76
N GLU A 47 -9.41 -1.36 4.30
CA GLU A 47 -9.65 -0.35 5.31
C GLU A 47 -9.03 0.97 4.86
N HIS A 48 -9.71 2.08 5.12
CA HIS A 48 -9.24 3.41 4.77
C HIS A 48 -9.54 4.41 5.88
N ALA A 49 -8.71 5.46 5.95
CA ALA A 49 -8.89 6.56 6.87
C ALA A 49 -9.41 7.79 6.12
N ASP A 50 -10.57 8.29 6.54
CA ASP A 50 -11.18 9.49 5.97
C ASP A 50 -10.40 10.77 6.33
N GLY A 51 -10.52 11.78 5.46
CA GLY A 51 -10.02 13.13 5.71
C GLY A 51 -8.49 13.29 5.69
N ARG A 52 -7.73 12.23 5.36
CA ARG A 52 -6.27 12.29 5.23
C ARG A 52 -5.85 12.61 3.80
N ARG A 53 -4.72 13.31 3.65
CA ARG A 53 -4.11 13.61 2.34
C ARG A 53 -3.05 12.55 2.00
N PRO A 54 -2.92 12.13 0.73
CA PRO A 54 -1.90 11.17 0.34
C PRO A 54 -0.49 11.78 0.42
N LEU A 55 0.49 10.91 0.64
CA LEU A 55 1.90 11.22 0.45
C LEU A 55 2.21 11.13 -1.05
N LEU A 56 2.79 12.17 -1.63
CA LEU A 56 3.25 12.16 -3.01
C LEU A 56 4.75 11.87 -3.07
N PHE A 57 5.16 11.19 -4.14
CA PHE A 57 6.58 11.04 -4.49
C PHE A 57 6.79 11.56 -5.91
N TYR A 58 7.57 12.63 -6.05
CA TYR A 58 7.86 13.29 -7.33
C TYR A 58 9.28 13.85 -7.31
N GLN A 59 10.02 13.67 -8.39
CA GLN A 59 11.43 14.11 -8.51
C GLN A 59 12.31 13.72 -7.31
N SER A 60 12.18 12.47 -6.85
CA SER A 60 12.94 11.95 -5.69
C SER A 60 12.65 12.65 -4.34
N ALA A 61 11.57 13.43 -4.25
CA ALA A 61 11.16 14.12 -3.03
C ALA A 61 9.74 13.73 -2.61
N TYR A 62 9.49 13.83 -1.30
CA TYR A 62 8.16 13.68 -0.72
C TYR A 62 7.43 15.01 -0.66
N GLY A 63 6.15 15.01 -1.01
CA GLY A 63 5.31 16.19 -0.97
C GLY A 63 3.85 15.86 -0.64
N ARG A 64 3.02 16.89 -0.63
CA ARG A 64 1.57 16.80 -0.40
C ARG A 64 0.82 17.49 -1.54
N ILE A 65 -0.43 17.10 -1.72
CA ILE A 65 -1.32 17.80 -2.66
C ILE A 65 -1.51 19.25 -2.20
N GLY A 66 -1.17 20.19 -3.08
CA GLY A 66 -1.32 21.63 -2.84
C GLY A 66 -0.11 22.29 -2.20
N ASP A 67 1.00 21.57 -1.99
CA ASP A 67 2.29 22.22 -1.73
C ASP A 67 2.72 22.98 -3.01
N ALA A 68 3.13 24.24 -2.86
CA ALA A 68 3.51 25.15 -3.93
C ALA A 68 4.99 25.02 -4.32
#